data_AF-A0A536YZU2-F1
#
_entry.id   AF-A0A536YZU2-F1
#
_cell.length_a   1.000
_cell.length_b   1.000
_cell.length_c   1.000
_cell.angle_alpha   90.00
_cell.angle_beta   90.00
_cell.angle_gamma   90.00
#
_symmetry.space_group_name_H-M   'P 1'
#
loop_
_entity.id
_entity.type
_entity.pdbx_description
1 polymer ?
#
loop_
_entity_poly.entity_id
_entity_poly.type
_entity_poly.pdbx_seq_one_letter_code
_entity_poly.pdbx_strand_id
1 'polypeptide(L)'
;MSHFIDVAIFSGIVLVAILLLARYPNSWLGRIAFERLGPVPLRFEPRSRYILRWAGYAADWFAQAVFAFLIGWLAWGTAPWLADSLPFIVLWLVVVPLLAVVSLVGTVIALVAYTWRAHFGAERRVRAASGVVKT
;
A
#
# COMPACT_ATOMS: atom_id res chain seq x y z
N MET A 1 -13.18 34.92 -2.96
CA MET A 1 -13.89 33.98 -3.86
C MET A 1 -12.95 33.00 -4.57
N SER A 2 -11.67 33.33 -4.82
CA SER A 2 -10.69 32.40 -5.41
C SER A 2 -10.43 31.15 -4.56
N HIS A 3 -10.25 31.29 -3.24
CA HIS A 3 -9.96 30.13 -2.36
C HIS A 3 -11.04 29.03 -2.39
N PHE A 4 -12.31 29.38 -2.53
CA PHE A 4 -13.39 28.39 -2.66
C PHE A 4 -13.35 27.68 -4.00
N ILE A 5 -12.95 28.38 -5.06
CA ILE A 5 -12.77 27.81 -6.39
C ILE A 5 -11.56 26.86 -6.39
N ASP A 6 -10.46 27.24 -5.76
CA ASP A 6 -9.26 26.40 -5.67
C ASP A 6 -9.49 25.13 -4.84
N VAL A 7 -10.21 25.25 -3.71
CA VAL A 7 -10.63 24.09 -2.92
C VAL A 7 -11.60 23.21 -3.71
N ALA A 8 -12.55 23.78 -4.44
CA ALA A 8 -13.48 23.02 -5.27
C ALA A 8 -12.75 22.29 -6.42
N ILE A 9 -11.72 22.90 -7.02
CA ILE A 9 -10.88 22.28 -8.05
C ILE A 9 -10.05 21.14 -7.44
N PHE A 10 -9.41 21.35 -6.29
CA PHE A 10 -8.67 20.28 -5.60
C PHE A 10 -9.57 19.12 -5.21
N SER A 11 -10.72 19.40 -4.59
CA SER A 11 -11.73 18.39 -4.24
C SER A 11 -12.26 17.69 -5.49
N GLY A 12 -12.45 18.41 -6.60
CA GLY A 12 -12.85 17.88 -7.89
C GLY A 12 -11.80 16.91 -8.45
N ILE A 13 -10.53 17.28 -8.45
CA ILE A 13 -9.42 16.42 -8.90
C ILE A 13 -9.33 15.17 -8.03
N VAL A 14 -9.44 15.31 -6.70
CA VAL A 14 -9.42 14.18 -5.76
C VAL A 14 -10.63 13.26 -5.98
N LEU A 15 -11.84 13.81 -6.10
CA LEU A 15 -13.06 13.04 -6.39
C LEU A 15 -12.98 12.35 -7.75
N VAL A 16 -12.48 13.02 -8.78
CA VAL A 16 -12.30 12.45 -10.11
C VAL A 16 -11.25 11.32 -10.08
N ALA A 17 -10.15 11.50 -9.34
CA ALA A 17 -9.16 10.45 -9.15
C ALA A 17 -9.76 9.23 -8.42
N ILE A 18 -10.51 9.45 -7.33
CA ILE A 18 -11.19 8.39 -6.58
C ILE A 18 -12.26 7.70 -7.44
N LEU A 19 -13.07 8.46 -8.20
CA LEU A 19 -14.10 7.95 -9.09
C LEU A 19 -13.51 7.16 -10.27
N LEU A 20 -12.38 7.60 -10.81
CA LEU A 20 -11.65 6.89 -11.86
C LEU A 20 -11.07 5.58 -11.33
N LEU A 21 -10.45 5.58 -10.14
CA LEU A 21 -10.00 4.32 -9.53
C LEU A 21 -11.19 3.40 -9.19
N ALA A 22 -12.33 3.94 -8.75
CA ALA A 22 -13.52 3.16 -8.43
C ALA A 22 -14.21 2.57 -9.67
N ARG A 23 -14.14 3.25 -10.84
CA ARG A 23 -14.71 2.75 -12.11
C ARG A 23 -13.86 1.67 -12.77
N TYR A 24 -12.57 1.61 -12.46
CA TYR A 24 -11.66 0.60 -12.98
C TYR A 24 -11.06 -0.25 -11.84
N PRO A 25 -11.89 -0.99 -11.08
CA PRO A 25 -11.43 -1.80 -9.94
C PRO A 25 -10.48 -2.92 -10.37
N ASN A 26 -10.48 -3.30 -11.66
CA ASN A 26 -9.57 -4.28 -12.25
C ASN A 26 -8.29 -3.67 -12.86
N SER A 27 -8.15 -2.33 -12.89
CA SER A 27 -6.87 -1.70 -13.24
C SER A 27 -5.86 -1.96 -12.13
N TRP A 28 -4.56 -2.02 -12.45
CA TRP A 28 -3.52 -2.29 -11.45
C TRP A 28 -3.60 -1.33 -10.25
N LEU A 29 -3.88 -0.05 -10.50
CA LEU A 29 -4.10 0.98 -9.47
C LEU A 29 -5.41 0.79 -8.69
N GLY A 30 -6.50 0.44 -9.38
CA GLY A 30 -7.81 0.17 -8.75
C GLY A 30 -7.79 -1.06 -7.86
N ARG A 31 -7.02 -2.10 -8.22
CA ARG A 31 -6.80 -3.27 -7.36
C ARG A 31 -6.05 -2.88 -6.10
N ILE A 32 -4.94 -2.15 -6.19
CA ILE A 32 -4.19 -1.76 -4.99
C ILE A 32 -5.04 -0.88 -4.05
N ALA A 33 -5.90 0.00 -4.57
CA ALA A 33 -6.74 0.88 -3.75
C ALA A 33 -8.04 0.23 -3.22
N PHE A 34 -8.62 -0.75 -3.91
CA PHE A 34 -9.97 -1.28 -3.62
C PHE A 34 -10.08 -2.80 -3.47
N GLU A 35 -9.03 -3.61 -3.66
CA GLU A 35 -9.11 -5.06 -3.42
C GLU A 35 -9.21 -5.35 -1.91
N ARG A 36 -10.24 -6.12 -1.53
CA ARG A 36 -10.58 -6.59 -0.17
C ARG A 36 -9.36 -6.82 0.72
N LEU A 37 -9.15 -5.96 1.72
CA LEU A 37 -8.51 -6.22 3.03
C LEU A 37 -7.26 -7.14 3.05
N GLY A 38 -6.45 -7.13 1.99
CA GLY A 38 -5.22 -7.90 1.87
C GLY A 38 -5.36 -9.30 1.27
N PRO A 39 -4.22 -9.97 0.98
CA PRO A 39 -4.21 -11.25 0.28
C PRO A 39 -4.91 -12.36 1.09
N VAL A 40 -5.75 -13.14 0.40
CA VAL A 40 -6.46 -14.32 0.93
C VAL A 40 -5.57 -15.57 0.78
N PRO A 41 -5.55 -16.49 1.78
CA PRO A 41 -4.78 -17.73 1.68
C PRO A 41 -5.32 -18.62 0.56
N LEU A 42 -4.42 -19.11 -0.30
CA LEU A 42 -4.77 -20.08 -1.34
C LEU A 42 -4.78 -21.51 -0.78
N ARG A 43 -5.57 -22.38 -1.40
CA ARG A 43 -5.66 -23.80 -1.00
C ARG A 43 -4.29 -24.46 -1.17
N PHE A 44 -3.78 -25.10 -0.11
CA PHE A 44 -2.44 -25.71 -0.04
C PHE A 44 -1.25 -24.73 -0.14
N GLU A 45 -1.47 -23.44 0.07
CA GLU A 45 -0.37 -22.46 0.09
C GLU A 45 0.48 -22.61 1.36
N PRO A 46 1.82 -22.73 1.24
CA PRO A 46 2.73 -22.64 2.39
C PRO A 46 2.54 -21.31 3.12
N ARG A 47 2.51 -21.32 4.46
CA ARG A 47 2.32 -20.10 5.24
C ARG A 47 3.42 -19.07 4.99
N SER A 48 4.64 -19.50 4.66
CA SER A 48 5.72 -18.60 4.22
C SER A 48 5.36 -17.81 2.96
N ARG A 49 4.78 -18.45 1.94
CA ARG A 49 4.36 -17.76 0.69
C ARG A 49 3.21 -16.79 0.93
N TYR A 50 2.27 -17.19 1.79
CA TYR A 50 1.18 -16.30 2.21
C TYR A 50 1.70 -15.03 2.90
N ILE A 51 2.66 -15.16 3.83
CA ILE A 51 3.28 -14.02 4.50
C ILE A 51 4.08 -13.15 3.52
N LEU A 52 4.76 -13.75 2.54
CA LEU A 52 5.48 -13.01 1.51
C LEU A 52 4.53 -12.16 0.65
N ARG A 53 3.33 -12.66 0.33
CA ARG A 53 2.30 -11.88 -0.36
C ARG A 53 1.80 -10.72 0.49
N TRP A 54 1.67 -10.90 1.81
CA TRP A 54 1.37 -9.82 2.74
C TRP A 54 2.47 -8.77 2.79
N ALA A 55 3.74 -9.18 2.73
CA ALA A 55 4.87 -8.25 2.63
C ALA A 55 4.82 -7.43 1.34
N GLY A 56 4.54 -8.07 0.20
CA GLY A 56 4.37 -7.37 -1.08
C GLY A 56 3.21 -6.38 -1.06
N TYR A 57 2.05 -6.80 -0.52
CA TYR A 57 0.89 -5.93 -0.36
C TYR A 57 1.20 -4.70 0.50
N ALA A 58 1.86 -4.89 1.66
CA ALA A 58 2.26 -3.78 2.51
C ALA A 58 3.30 -2.87 1.83
N ALA A 59 4.23 -3.43 1.05
CA ALA A 59 5.23 -2.66 0.32
C ALA A 59 4.60 -1.81 -0.81
N ASP A 60 3.56 -2.31 -1.47
CA ASP A 60 2.81 -1.55 -2.48
C ASP A 60 2.12 -0.33 -1.85
N TRP A 61 1.51 -0.48 -0.67
CA TRP A 61 0.94 0.65 0.08
C TRP A 61 2.00 1.69 0.47
N PHE A 62 3.21 1.23 0.84
CA PHE A 62 4.32 2.14 1.10
C PHE A 62 4.72 2.92 -0.16
N ALA A 63 4.86 2.24 -1.30
CA ALA A 63 5.16 2.88 -2.57
C ALA A 63 4.09 3.91 -2.95
N GLN A 64 2.80 3.59 -2.78
CA GLN A 64 1.71 4.53 -3.01
C GLN A 64 1.77 5.75 -2.10
N ALA A 65 2.08 5.57 -0.82
CA ALA A 65 2.25 6.68 0.11
C ALA A 65 3.43 7.59 -0.30
N VAL A 66 4.55 7.01 -0.75
CA VAL A 66 5.69 7.77 -1.29
C VAL A 66 5.28 8.55 -2.55
N PHE A 67 4.59 7.93 -3.49
CA PHE A 67 4.09 8.62 -4.68
C PHE A 67 3.10 9.75 -4.35
N ALA A 68 2.17 9.51 -3.42
CA ALA A 68 1.23 10.53 -2.95
C ALA A 68 1.97 11.70 -2.29
N PHE A 69 3.04 11.41 -1.53
CA PHE A 69 3.88 12.44 -0.93
C PHE A 69 4.60 13.29 -1.98
N LEU A 70 5.15 12.65 -3.03
CA LEU A 70 5.80 13.35 -4.14
C LEU A 70 4.81 14.22 -4.94
N ILE A 71 3.59 13.73 -5.17
CA ILE A 71 2.53 14.52 -5.81
C ILE A 71 2.18 15.73 -4.95
N GLY A 72 2.03 15.55 -3.63
CA GLY A 72 1.81 16.67 -2.71
C GLY A 72 2.96 17.68 -2.72
N TRP A 73 4.21 17.21 -2.79
CA TRP A 73 5.39 18.07 -2.90
C TRP A 73 5.38 18.91 -4.18
N LEU A 74 5.08 18.28 -5.33
CA LEU A 74 4.96 18.97 -6.61
C LEU A 74 3.78 19.96 -6.62
N ALA A 75 2.65 19.57 -6.03
CA ALA A 75 1.48 20.43 -5.90
C ALA A 75 1.81 21.66 -5.05
N TRP A 76 2.51 21.50 -3.93
CA TRP A 76 2.96 22.62 -3.11
C TRP A 76 3.94 23.54 -3.86
N GLY A 77 4.87 22.98 -4.64
CA GLY A 77 5.82 23.76 -5.43
C GLY A 77 5.18 24.56 -6.57
N THR A 78 4.04 24.10 -7.10
CA THR A 78 3.31 24.77 -8.20
C THR A 78 2.20 25.70 -7.70
N ALA A 79 1.63 25.40 -6.54
CA ALA A 79 0.51 26.10 -5.93
C ALA A 79 0.77 26.29 -4.42
N PRO A 80 1.61 27.28 -4.04
CA PRO A 80 2.02 27.46 -2.65
C PRO A 80 0.86 27.78 -1.70
N TRP A 81 -0.27 28.30 -2.20
CA TRP A 81 -1.49 28.54 -1.43
C TRP A 81 -2.13 27.25 -0.87
N LEU A 82 -1.72 26.07 -1.36
CA LEU A 82 -2.11 24.79 -0.74
C LEU A 82 -1.58 24.67 0.69
N ALA A 83 -0.50 25.37 1.05
CA ALA A 83 0.02 25.41 2.41
C ALA A 83 -0.91 26.15 3.40
N ASP A 84 -1.85 26.96 2.92
CA ASP A 84 -2.88 27.59 3.75
C ASP A 84 -4.12 26.71 3.92
N SER A 85 -4.21 25.63 3.14
CA SER A 85 -5.32 24.69 3.16
C SER A 85 -5.09 23.64 4.24
N LEU A 86 -5.77 23.79 5.38
CA LEU A 86 -5.78 22.80 6.47
C LEU A 86 -6.02 21.35 5.97
N PRO A 87 -7.00 21.05 5.09
CA PRO A 87 -7.19 19.67 4.63
C PRO A 87 -6.02 19.14 3.79
N PHE A 88 -5.34 20.00 3.02
CA PHE A 88 -4.13 19.59 2.29
C PHE A 88 -2.99 19.27 3.26
N ILE A 89 -2.76 20.15 4.26
CA ILE A 89 -1.73 19.94 5.29
C ILE A 89 -1.99 18.63 6.04
N VAL A 90 -3.21 18.40 6.51
CA VAL A 90 -3.56 17.18 7.26
C VAL A 90 -3.38 15.94 6.39
N LEU A 91 -3.86 15.97 5.14
CA LEU A 91 -3.68 14.83 4.24
C LEU A 91 -2.20 14.56 3.95
N TRP A 92 -1.44 15.59 3.59
CA TRP A 92 -0.09 15.45 3.06
C TRP A 92 0.99 15.26 4.13
N LEU A 93 0.90 15.98 5.27
CA LEU A 93 1.90 15.92 6.34
C LEU A 93 1.52 14.98 7.49
N VAL A 94 0.26 14.53 7.57
CA VAL A 94 -0.17 13.61 8.64
C VAL A 94 -0.61 12.27 8.07
N VAL A 95 -1.64 12.25 7.22
CA VAL A 95 -2.26 11.00 6.75
C VAL A 95 -1.30 10.20 5.86
N VAL A 96 -0.69 10.83 4.86
CA VAL A 96 0.23 10.16 3.93
C VAL A 96 1.48 9.60 4.66
N PRO A 97 2.17 10.37 5.53
CA PRO A 97 3.28 9.84 6.31
C PRO A 97 2.87 8.72 7.26
N LEU A 98 1.71 8.82 7.92
CA LEU A 98 1.22 7.76 8.79
C LEU A 98 0.96 6.47 8.00
N LEU A 99 0.36 6.58 6.82
CA LEU A 99 0.15 5.45 5.92
C LEU A 99 1.47 4.82 5.49
N ALA A 100 2.49 5.63 5.16
CA ALA A 100 3.82 5.16 4.82
C ALA A 100 4.47 4.40 6.00
N VAL A 101 4.38 4.93 7.22
CA VAL A 101 4.95 4.28 8.41
C VAL A 101 4.27 2.94 8.70
N VAL A 102 2.93 2.91 8.71
CA VAL A 102 2.17 1.68 9.00
C VAL A 102 2.46 0.60 7.96
N SER A 103 2.50 0.97 6.68
CA SER A 103 2.79 0.03 5.58
C SER A 103 4.24 -0.47 5.60
N LEU A 104 5.21 0.40 5.89
CA LEU A 104 6.61 0.02 6.06
C LEU A 104 6.79 -0.95 7.23
N VAL A 105 6.19 -0.65 8.40
CA VAL A 105 6.23 -1.52 9.57
C VAL A 105 5.61 -2.88 9.25
N GLY A 106 4.44 -2.90 8.60
CA GLY A 106 3.80 -4.15 8.16
C GLY A 106 4.69 -4.97 7.21
N THR A 107 5.37 -4.31 6.28
CA THR A 107 6.33 -4.93 5.35
C THR A 107 7.49 -5.58 6.10
N VAL A 108 8.12 -4.84 7.02
CA VAL A 108 9.25 -5.32 7.81
C VAL A 108 8.84 -6.52 8.68
N ILE A 109 7.71 -6.42 9.38
CA ILE A 109 7.19 -7.53 10.21
C ILE A 109 6.94 -8.77 9.36
N ALA A 110 6.31 -8.61 8.20
CA ALA A 110 6.03 -9.73 7.30
C ALA A 110 7.32 -10.35 6.73
N LEU A 111 8.31 -9.55 6.35
CA LEU A 111 9.61 -10.04 5.90
C LEU A 111 10.35 -10.78 7.01
N VAL A 112 10.40 -10.24 8.22
CA VAL A 112 11.02 -10.89 9.39
C VAL A 112 10.31 -12.22 9.70
N ALA A 113 8.97 -12.24 9.66
CA ALA A 113 8.20 -13.46 9.86
C ALA A 113 8.45 -14.49 8.74
N TYR A 114 8.60 -14.04 7.49
CA TYR A 114 8.95 -14.89 6.35
C TYR A 114 10.35 -15.51 6.53
N THR A 115 11.38 -14.71 6.78
CA THR A 115 12.76 -15.20 6.94
C THR A 115 12.89 -16.11 8.15
N TRP A 116 12.24 -15.77 9.27
CA TRP A 116 12.21 -16.62 10.45
C TRP A 116 11.58 -17.99 10.15
N ARG A 117 10.46 -18.03 9.43
CA ARG A 117 9.79 -19.30 9.09
C ARG A 117 10.54 -20.09 8.02
N ALA A 118 11.15 -19.41 7.04
CA ALA A 118 11.98 -20.05 6.04
C ALA A 118 13.24 -20.67 6.66
N HIS A 119 13.82 -20.00 7.67
CA HIS A 119 15.09 -20.44 8.26
C HIS A 119 14.96 -21.33 9.49
N PHE A 120 13.98 -21.10 10.36
CA PHE A 120 13.81 -21.81 11.64
C PHE A 120 12.47 -22.56 11.75
N GLY A 121 11.54 -22.36 10.81
CA GLY A 121 10.19 -22.95 10.87
C GLY A 121 10.07 -24.39 10.33
N ALA A 122 9.02 -25.08 10.77
CA ALA A 122 8.69 -26.48 10.43
C ALA A 122 8.53 -26.76 8.92
N GLU A 123 8.42 -25.72 8.08
CA GLU A 123 8.31 -25.86 6.62
C GLU A 123 9.58 -26.44 5.96
N ARG A 124 10.77 -26.29 6.59
CA ARG A 124 11.98 -27.02 6.15
C ARG A 124 11.79 -28.53 6.28
N ARG A 125 11.16 -29.01 7.37
CA ARG A 125 10.98 -30.44 7.63
C ARG A 125 9.97 -31.06 6.67
N VAL A 126 8.91 -30.33 6.33
CA VAL A 126 7.91 -30.79 5.34
C VAL A 126 8.51 -30.85 3.94
N ARG A 127 9.29 -29.85 3.51
CA ARG A 127 10.00 -29.90 2.21
C ARG A 127 11.03 -31.03 2.15
N ALA A 128 11.80 -31.23 3.22
CA ALA A 128 12.75 -32.33 3.32
C ALA A 128 12.05 -33.69 3.27
N ALA A 129 10.95 -33.88 3.99
CA ALA A 129 10.17 -35.13 3.96
C ALA A 129 9.52 -35.41 2.60
N SER A 130 9.03 -34.38 1.90
CA SER A 130 8.48 -34.53 0.54
C SER A 130 9.53 -34.76 -0.55
N GLY A 131 10.80 -34.42 -0.29
CA GLY A 131 11.93 -34.71 -1.20
C GLY A 131 12.37 -36.17 -1.15
N VAL A 132 12.07 -36.89 -0.06
CA VAL A 132 12.40 -38.31 0.14
C VAL A 132 11.43 -39.24 -0.61
N VAL A 133 10.26 -38.76 -1.05
CA VAL A 133 9.25 -39.56 -1.78
C VAL A 133 9.50 -39.57 -3.30
N LYS A 134 10.64 -39.07 -3.77
CA LYS A 134 11.00 -39.01 -5.21
C LYS A 134 12.18 -39.89 -5.62
N THR A 135 12.50 -40.93 -4.85
CA THR A 135 13.44 -41.99 -5.28
C THR A 135 12.69 -43.26 -5.62
#